data_AF-A0A7L2QR48-F1
#
_entry.id   AF-A0A7L2QR48-F1
#
_cell.length_a   1.000
_cell.length_b   1.000
_cell.length_c   1.000
_cell.angle_alpha   90.00
_cell.angle_beta   90.00
_cell.angle_gamma   90.00
#
_symmetry.space_group_name_H-M   'P 1'
#
loop_
_entity.id
_entity.type
_entity.pdbx_description
1 polymer ?
#
loop_
_entity_poly.entity_id
_entity_poly.type
_entity_poly.pdbx_seq_one_letter_code
_entity_poly.pdbx_strand_id
1 'polypeptide(L)'
;LQTDTDVVVLTTGVLVLITMLPMIPQSGKQYLHDFFGIFGRLSAWCLQNPGHVAEIYLVHLHASVYSLFHRLYGMYPCNFVSFLRSHYSMKENLETFEEVVK
;
A
#
# COMPACT_ATOMS: atom_id res chain seq x y z
N LEU A 1 -9.78 5.69 -2.11
CA LEU A 1 -8.70 4.83 -1.56
C LEU A 1 -8.39 5.07 -0.08
N GLN A 2 -8.38 6.30 0.44
CA GLN A 2 -8.09 6.55 1.86
C GLN A 2 -9.28 6.29 2.80
N THR A 3 -10.50 6.16 2.26
CA THR A 3 -11.73 5.97 3.05
C THR A 3 -12.56 4.75 2.64
N ASP A 4 -12.41 4.27 1.40
CA ASP A 4 -13.20 3.16 0.86
C ASP A 4 -12.92 1.82 1.55
N THR A 5 -13.94 0.99 1.65
CA THR A 5 -13.88 -0.36 2.26
C THR A 5 -14.22 -1.47 1.30
N ASP A 6 -14.65 -1.16 0.07
CA ASP A 6 -14.93 -2.16 -0.96
C ASP A 6 -13.63 -2.68 -1.56
N VAL A 7 -13.38 -3.99 -1.37
CA VAL A 7 -12.14 -4.65 -1.79
C VAL A 7 -11.87 -4.56 -3.30
N VAL A 8 -12.91 -4.54 -4.13
CA VAL A 8 -12.77 -4.43 -5.59
C VAL A 8 -12.33 -3.02 -5.94
N VAL A 9 -12.96 -2.00 -5.34
CA VAL A 9 -12.59 -0.58 -5.51
C VAL A 9 -11.16 -0.33 -5.02
N LEU A 10 -10.77 -0.94 -3.89
CA LEU A 10 -9.41 -0.83 -3.38
C LEU A 10 -8.39 -1.45 -4.34
N THR A 11 -8.64 -2.67 -4.80
CA THR A 11 -7.73 -3.40 -5.71
C THR A 11 -7.58 -2.68 -7.05
N THR A 12 -8.69 -2.26 -7.67
CA THR A 12 -8.65 -1.51 -8.94
C THR A 12 -8.00 -0.14 -8.79
N GLY A 13 -8.30 0.57 -7.69
CA GLY A 13 -7.66 1.85 -7.42
C GLY A 13 -6.15 1.74 -7.25
N VAL A 14 -5.64 0.69 -6.61
CA VAL A 14 -4.21 0.40 -6.52
C VAL A 14 -3.60 0.13 -7.91
N LEU A 15 -4.29 -0.63 -8.76
CA LEU A 15 -3.81 -0.90 -10.13
C LEU A 15 -3.68 0.40 -10.95
N VAL A 16 -4.70 1.27 -10.89
CA VAL A 16 -4.68 2.59 -11.53
C VAL A 16 -3.53 3.43 -10.97
N LEU A 17 -3.34 3.45 -9.65
CA LEU A 17 -2.22 4.14 -9.00
C LEU A 17 -0.87 3.68 -9.53
N ILE A 18 -0.61 2.38 -9.54
CA ILE A 18 0.65 1.79 -10.02
C ILE A 18 0.91 2.17 -11.48
N THR A 19 -0.15 2.17 -12.31
CA THR A 19 -0.06 2.48 -13.74
C THR A 19 0.18 3.97 -13.99
N MET A 20 -0.40 4.84 -13.17
CA MET A 20 -0.25 6.29 -13.29
C MET A 20 1.02 6.84 -12.63
N LEU A 21 1.55 6.19 -11.60
CA LEU A 21 2.76 6.60 -10.89
C LEU A 21 3.96 6.92 -11.81
N PRO A 22 4.31 6.08 -12.83
CA PRO A 22 5.36 6.43 -13.81
C PRO A 22 5.09 7.69 -14.64
N MET A 23 3.82 8.02 -14.85
CA MET A 23 3.41 9.10 -15.75
C MET A 23 3.43 10.47 -15.04
N ILE A 24 3.53 10.49 -13.71
CA ILE A 24 3.60 11.73 -12.93
C ILE A 24 5.03 12.28 -13.03
N PRO A 25 5.24 13.50 -13.56
CA PRO A 25 6.56 14.11 -13.64
C PRO A 25 7.17 14.28 -12.23
N GLN A 26 8.51 14.34 -12.13
CA GLN A 26 9.26 14.38 -10.86
C GLN A 26 8.81 15.48 -9.86
N SER A 27 8.04 16.47 -10.31
CA SER A 27 7.32 17.46 -9.50
C SER A 27 6.27 16.85 -8.54
N GLY A 28 5.97 15.55 -8.65
CA GLY A 28 5.02 14.82 -7.80
C GLY A 28 5.42 14.61 -6.33
N LYS A 29 6.52 15.21 -5.85
CA LYS A 29 6.94 15.09 -4.43
C LYS A 29 5.85 15.48 -3.43
N GLN A 30 4.96 16.40 -3.80
CA GLN A 30 3.82 16.82 -2.96
C GLN A 30 2.79 15.69 -2.72
N TYR A 31 2.62 14.76 -3.66
CA TYR A 31 1.67 13.64 -3.56
C TYR A 31 2.33 12.34 -3.06
N LEU A 32 3.65 12.34 -2.89
CA LEU A 32 4.41 11.16 -2.51
C LEU A 32 3.97 10.61 -1.14
N HIS A 33 3.73 11.53 -0.20
CA HIS A 33 3.26 11.18 1.13
C HIS A 33 1.86 10.57 1.12
N ASP A 34 0.99 11.00 0.20
CA ASP A 34 -0.35 10.43 0.04
C ASP A 34 -0.27 8.99 -0.46
N PHE A 35 0.63 8.69 -1.42
CA PHE A 35 0.85 7.33 -1.89
C PHE A 35 1.37 6.40 -0.79
N PHE A 36 2.28 6.90 0.05
CA PHE A 36 2.78 6.15 1.20
C PHE A 36 1.68 5.90 2.25
N GLY A 37 0.85 6.90 2.53
CA GLY A 37 -0.30 6.76 3.42
C GLY A 37 -1.33 5.75 2.90
N ILE A 38 -1.58 5.72 1.58
CA ILE A 38 -2.44 4.71 0.95
C ILE A 38 -1.84 3.31 1.13
N PHE A 39 -0.53 3.14 0.92
CA PHE A 39 0.13 1.85 1.18
C PHE A 39 -0.06 1.42 2.64
N GLY A 40 0.27 2.28 3.62
CA GLY A 40 0.16 1.94 5.04
C GLY A 40 -1.27 1.54 5.44
N ARG A 41 -2.27 2.28 4.99
CA ARG A 41 -3.69 1.97 5.23
C ARG A 41 -4.09 0.62 4.64
N LEU A 42 -3.75 0.35 3.39
CA LEU A 42 -4.16 -0.87 2.70
C LEU A 42 -3.47 -2.11 3.28
N SER A 43 -2.21 -1.99 3.66
CA SER A 43 -1.48 -3.04 4.38
C SER A 43 -2.16 -3.38 5.71
N ALA A 44 -2.54 -2.36 6.49
CA ALA A 44 -3.27 -2.57 7.75
C ALA A 44 -4.67 -3.17 7.53
N TRP A 45 -5.39 -2.72 6.49
CA TRP A 45 -6.71 -3.25 6.15
C TRP A 45 -6.66 -4.71 5.71
N CYS A 46 -5.62 -5.10 4.95
CA CYS A 46 -5.39 -6.48 4.54
C CYS A 46 -5.18 -7.40 5.75
N LEU A 47 -4.42 -6.95 6.77
CA LEU A 47 -4.16 -7.72 7.98
C LEU A 47 -5.40 -7.83 8.89
N GLN A 48 -6.17 -6.75 9.01
CA GLN A 48 -7.35 -6.69 9.87
C GLN A 48 -8.52 -7.58 9.40
N ASN A 49 -8.39 -8.25 8.25
CA ASN A 49 -9.32 -9.26 7.72
C ASN A 49 -10.79 -8.95 8.07
N PRO A 50 -11.49 -8.10 7.30
CA PRO A 50 -12.91 -7.91 7.52
C PRO A 50 -13.58 -9.26 7.22
N GLY A 51 -13.97 -10.01 8.26
CA GLY A 51 -14.44 -11.40 8.22
C GLY A 51 -15.70 -11.67 7.37
N HIS A 52 -16.11 -10.70 6.56
CA HIS A 52 -17.20 -10.75 5.59
C HIS A 52 -16.71 -10.75 4.13
N VAL A 53 -15.40 -10.64 3.86
CA VAL A 53 -14.84 -10.61 2.51
C VAL A 53 -14.36 -11.99 2.09
N ALA A 54 -14.75 -12.44 0.90
CA ALA A 54 -14.31 -13.73 0.37
C ALA A 54 -12.78 -13.75 0.18
N GLU A 55 -12.16 -14.85 0.60
CA GLU A 55 -10.71 -15.05 0.67
C GLU A 55 -9.98 -14.73 -0.65
N ILE A 56 -10.62 -15.02 -1.79
CA ILE A 56 -10.06 -14.74 -3.12
C ILE A 56 -9.83 -13.24 -3.36
N TYR A 57 -10.68 -12.36 -2.82
CA TYR A 57 -10.50 -10.92 -2.96
C TYR A 57 -9.38 -10.39 -2.08
N LEU A 58 -9.13 -11.04 -0.94
CA LEU A 58 -8.02 -10.70 -0.06
C LEU A 58 -6.67 -11.05 -0.71
N VAL A 59 -6.59 -12.18 -1.42
CA VAL A 59 -5.40 -12.54 -2.21
C VAL A 59 -5.09 -11.50 -3.27
N HIS A 60 -6.12 -11.04 -4.02
CA HIS A 60 -5.93 -10.00 -5.03
C HIS A 60 -5.51 -8.65 -4.41
N LEU A 61 -6.09 -8.29 -3.27
CA LEU A 61 -5.69 -7.08 -2.58
C LEU A 61 -4.24 -7.19 -2.10
N HIS A 62 -3.85 -8.29 -1.45
CA HIS A 62 -2.47 -8.53 -1.01
C HIS A 62 -1.48 -8.42 -2.18
N ALA A 63 -1.76 -9.10 -3.30
CA ALA A 63 -0.91 -9.03 -4.49
C ALA A 63 -0.78 -7.59 -5.04
N SER A 64 -1.87 -6.82 -4.99
CA SER A 64 -1.85 -5.41 -5.43
C SER A 64 -1.08 -4.50 -4.47
N VAL A 65 -1.19 -4.70 -3.15
CA VAL A 65 -0.40 -3.99 -2.13
C VAL A 65 1.09 -4.33 -2.26
N TYR A 66 1.43 -5.59 -2.49
CA TYR A 66 2.80 -6.05 -2.76
C TYR A 66 3.38 -5.40 -4.03
N SER A 67 2.58 -5.33 -5.09
CA SER A 67 2.97 -4.64 -6.33
C SER A 67 3.21 -3.15 -6.10
N LEU A 68 2.40 -2.50 -5.25
CA LEU A 68 2.58 -1.10 -4.86
C LEU A 68 3.87 -0.90 -4.05
N PHE A 69 4.20 -1.82 -3.13
CA PHE A 69 5.47 -1.81 -2.40
C PHE A 69 6.67 -1.76 -3.35
N HIS A 70 6.74 -2.71 -4.29
CA HIS A 70 7.84 -2.78 -5.25
C HIS A 70 7.94 -1.53 -6.11
N ARG A 71 6.79 -0.97 -6.51
CA ARG A 71 6.77 0.25 -7.30
C ARG A 71 7.30 1.46 -6.53
N LEU A 72 6.84 1.64 -5.28
CA LEU A 72 7.27 2.75 -4.42
C LEU A 72 8.75 2.61 -4.03
N TYR A 73 9.19 1.38 -3.72
CA TYR A 73 10.58 1.09 -3.40
C TYR A 73 11.51 1.29 -4.61
N GLY A 74 11.09 0.86 -5.81
CA GLY A 74 11.87 1.02 -7.04
C GLY A 74 12.00 2.47 -7.50
N MET A 75 10.96 3.30 -7.30
CA MET A 75 10.98 4.71 -7.71
C MET A 75 11.50 5.66 -6.63
N TYR A 76 11.27 5.37 -5.35
CA TYR A 76 11.55 6.28 -4.22
C TYR A 76 12.12 5.55 -3.00
N PRO A 77 13.24 4.82 -3.12
CA PRO A 77 13.73 3.89 -2.09
C PRO A 77 13.99 4.59 -0.74
N CYS A 78 14.73 5.71 -0.73
CA CYS A 78 15.09 6.39 0.52
C CYS A 78 13.87 7.00 1.22
N ASN A 79 13.00 7.68 0.46
CA ASN A 79 11.79 8.29 1.00
C ASN A 79 10.83 7.24 1.55
N PHE A 80 10.66 6.14 0.80
CA PHE A 80 9.77 5.06 1.20
C PHE A 80 10.30 4.30 2.41
N VAL A 81 11.60 3.97 2.45
CA VAL A 81 12.22 3.35 3.63
C VAL A 81 12.12 4.27 4.85
N SER A 82 12.31 5.58 4.69
CA SER A 82 12.11 6.54 5.79
C SER A 82 10.66 6.56 6.28
N PHE A 83 9.70 6.51 5.36
CA PHE A 83 8.29 6.36 5.71
C PHE A 83 8.04 5.06 6.47
N LEU A 84 8.55 3.92 5.97
CA LEU A 84 8.39 2.62 6.62
C LEU A 84 8.94 2.64 8.04
N ARG A 85 10.15 3.19 8.24
CA ARG A 85 10.69 3.34 9.60
C ARG A 85 9.76 4.19 10.46
N SER A 86 9.31 5.35 10.00
CA SER A 86 8.42 6.21 10.79
C SER A 86 7.07 5.55 11.10
N HIS A 87 6.51 4.80 10.15
CA HIS A 87 5.15 4.24 10.25
C HIS A 87 5.11 2.89 10.99
N TYR A 88 6.18 2.10 10.88
CA TYR A 88 6.29 0.76 11.45
C TYR A 88 7.20 0.68 12.70
N SER A 89 7.77 1.79 13.17
CA SER A 89 8.50 1.83 14.46
C SER A 89 7.61 1.59 15.69
N MET A 90 6.28 1.62 15.54
CA MET A 90 5.34 1.24 16.60
C MET A 90 5.02 -0.25 16.50
N LYS A 91 5.24 -0.98 17.60
CA LYS A 91 5.19 -2.46 17.73
C LYS A 91 3.95 -3.14 17.11
N GLU A 92 2.83 -2.44 16.97
CA GLU A 92 1.58 -2.97 16.42
C GLU A 92 1.62 -3.22 14.90
N ASN A 93 2.49 -2.54 14.15
CA ASN A 93 2.57 -2.69 12.70
C ASN A 93 3.64 -3.72 12.25
N LEU A 94 4.41 -4.30 13.19
CA LEU A 94 5.53 -5.20 12.88
C LEU A 94 5.06 -6.54 12.28
N GLU A 95 3.91 -7.04 12.71
CA GLU A 95 3.27 -8.24 12.14
C GLU A 95 2.87 -8.01 10.67
N THR A 96 2.36 -6.82 10.34
CA THR A 96 2.04 -6.42 8.96
C THR A 96 3.29 -6.35 8.07
N PHE A 97 4.45 -5.98 8.63
CA PHE A 97 5.70 -5.91 7.88
C PHE A 97 6.23 -7.31 7.55
N GLU A 98 6.15 -8.27 8.48
CA GLU A 98 6.62 -9.64 8.22
C GLU A 98 5.77 -10.38 7.18
N GLU A 99 4.45 -10.13 7.11
CA GLU A 99 3.56 -10.83 6.18
C GLU A 99 3.59 -10.25 4.76
N VAL A 100 3.94 -8.97 4.60
CA VAL A 100 3.92 -8.28 3.28
C VAL A 100 5.31 -8.22 2.63
N VAL A 101 6.40 -8.27 3.41
CA VAL A 101 7.77 -8.07 2.90
C VAL A 101 8.54 -9.38 2.72
N LYS A 102 8.09 -10.49 3.31
CA LYS A 102 8.81 -11.76 3.30
C LYS A 102 8.30 -12.72 2.22
#